data_AF-A0A927NRK0-F1
#
_entry.id   AF-A0A927NRK0-F1
#
_cell.length_a   1.000
_cell.length_b   1.000
_cell.length_c   1.000
_cell.angle_alpha   90.00
_cell.angle_beta   90.00
_cell.angle_gamma   90.00
#
_symmetry.space_group_name_H-M   'P 1'
#
loop_
_entity.id
_entity.type
_entity.pdbx_description
1 polymer ?
#
loop_
_entity_poly.entity_id
_entity_poly.type
_entity_poly.pdbx_seq_one_letter_code
_entity_poly.pdbx_strand_id
1 'polypeptide(L)'
;MKISSLQQARYEYSPKLPGMLRNGIADICVKEGGETQSVADQEKIKALFPNTYGKKEIVFEKGANTSPAKKQVVGVILSGGQAPGGHNVICGLYDALKATNKDNVLYGFKGGPSGLIEDDYIIFDDEYINQYR
;
A
#
# COMPACT_ATOMS: atom_id res chain seq x y z
N MET A 1 -21.74 13.48 -9.72
CA MET A 1 -21.21 13.66 -11.09
C MET A 1 -21.96 12.75 -12.05
N LYS A 2 -22.15 13.16 -13.31
CA LYS A 2 -22.66 12.25 -14.35
C LYS A 2 -21.48 11.47 -14.93
N ILE A 3 -21.39 10.17 -14.61
CA ILE A 3 -20.36 9.28 -15.15
C ILE A 3 -20.76 8.75 -16.52
N SER A 4 -19.78 8.49 -17.39
CA SER A 4 -20.04 7.92 -18.73
C SER A 4 -20.38 6.43 -18.65
N SER A 5 -21.05 5.89 -19.66
CA SER A 5 -21.34 4.45 -19.75
C SER A 5 -20.07 3.60 -19.76
N LEU A 6 -18.97 4.12 -20.33
CA LEU A 6 -17.67 3.45 -20.29
C LEU A 6 -17.07 3.43 -18.88
N GLN A 7 -17.21 4.52 -18.12
CA GLN A 7 -16.76 4.58 -16.74
C GLN A 7 -17.58 3.65 -15.84
N GLN A 8 -18.89 3.56 -16.06
CA GLN A 8 -19.76 2.59 -15.38
C GLN A 8 -19.27 1.16 -15.60
N ALA A 9 -19.09 0.76 -16.87
CA ALA A 9 -18.57 -0.56 -17.20
C ALA A 9 -17.15 -0.80 -16.65
N ARG A 10 -16.32 0.26 -16.57
CA ARG A 10 -14.98 0.16 -15.98
C ARG A 10 -15.02 -0.13 -14.47
N TYR A 11 -15.99 0.43 -13.75
CA TYR A 11 -16.13 0.24 -12.30
C TYR A 11 -16.60 -1.17 -11.92
N GLU A 12 -17.11 -1.95 -12.88
CA GLU A 12 -17.42 -3.38 -12.70
C GLU A 12 -16.17 -4.27 -12.76
N TYR A 13 -15.02 -3.74 -13.19
CA TYR A 13 -13.78 -4.52 -13.29
C TYR A 13 -13.22 -4.88 -11.91
N SER A 14 -13.02 -6.18 -11.67
CA SER A 14 -12.26 -6.68 -10.53
C SER A 14 -10.79 -6.87 -10.90
N PRO A 15 -9.83 -6.14 -10.28
CA PRO A 15 -8.41 -6.33 -10.50
C PRO A 15 -7.95 -7.77 -10.22
N LYS A 16 -7.06 -8.29 -11.08
CA LYS A 16 -6.47 -9.62 -10.91
C LYS A 16 -5.40 -9.59 -9.82
N LEU A 17 -5.57 -10.42 -8.79
CA LEU A 17 -4.57 -10.57 -7.74
C LEU A 17 -3.60 -11.73 -8.03
N PRO A 18 -2.31 -11.60 -7.63
CA PRO A 18 -1.38 -12.72 -7.53
C PRO A 18 -2.00 -13.87 -6.75
N GLY A 19 -1.76 -15.11 -7.18
CA GLY A 19 -2.39 -16.30 -6.61
C GLY A 19 -2.29 -16.38 -5.09
N MET A 20 -1.15 -15.95 -4.53
CA MET A 20 -0.90 -15.95 -3.08
C MET A 20 -1.75 -14.96 -2.28
N LEU A 21 -2.21 -13.86 -2.88
CA LEU A 21 -2.98 -12.82 -2.19
C LEU A 21 -4.50 -13.05 -2.28
N ARG A 22 -4.96 -13.99 -3.12
CA ARG A 22 -6.39 -14.21 -3.38
C ARG A 22 -7.18 -14.65 -2.15
N ASN A 23 -6.52 -15.34 -1.21
CA ASN A 23 -7.13 -15.86 0.00
C ASN A 23 -6.73 -15.04 1.25
N GLY A 24 -6.29 -13.80 1.05
CA GLY A 24 -5.75 -12.96 2.11
C GLY A 24 -4.32 -13.34 2.51
N ILE A 25 -3.88 -12.86 3.67
CA ILE A 25 -2.47 -12.95 4.11
C ILE A 25 -2.20 -14.02 5.16
N ALA A 26 -3.21 -14.80 5.58
CA ALA A 26 -3.08 -15.76 6.67
C ALA A 26 -2.11 -16.91 6.33
N ASP A 27 -2.10 -17.33 5.06
CA ASP A 27 -1.28 -18.43 4.54
C ASP A 27 -0.03 -17.92 3.80
N ILE A 28 0.45 -16.73 4.18
CA ILE A 28 1.68 -16.14 3.67
C ILE A 28 2.69 -15.96 4.81
N CYS A 29 3.88 -16.52 4.64
CA CYS A 29 5.03 -16.22 5.50
C CYS A 29 6.12 -15.46 4.73
N VAL A 30 7.03 -14.86 5.50
CA VAL A 30 8.14 -14.05 5.00
C VAL A 30 9.41 -14.88 5.05
N LYS A 31 10.08 -14.96 3.90
CA LYS A 31 11.43 -15.51 3.77
C LYS A 31 12.40 -14.38 3.49
N GLU A 32 13.38 -14.23 4.38
CA GLU A 32 14.48 -13.28 4.19
C GLU A 32 15.46 -13.82 3.13
N GLY A 33 15.83 -12.94 2.20
CA GLY A 33 16.87 -13.17 1.20
C GLY A 33 18.25 -12.66 1.65
N GLY A 34 19.09 -12.30 0.68
CA GLY A 34 20.41 -11.72 0.94
C GLY A 34 20.34 -10.27 1.43
N GLU A 35 21.43 -9.81 2.07
CA GLU A 35 21.61 -8.40 2.41
C GLU A 35 21.72 -7.55 1.13
N THR A 36 21.12 -6.36 1.17
CA THR A 36 21.16 -5.43 0.04
C THR A 36 22.37 -4.49 0.14
N GLN A 37 22.74 -3.86 -0.98
CA GLN A 37 23.75 -2.80 -1.00
C GLN A 37 23.30 -1.70 -1.95
N SER A 38 23.81 -0.47 -1.74
CA SER A 38 23.62 0.58 -2.73
C SER A 38 24.39 0.27 -4.00
N VAL A 39 23.89 0.77 -5.13
CA VAL A 39 24.54 0.63 -6.45
C VAL A 39 25.93 1.29 -6.45
N ALA A 40 26.10 2.38 -5.72
CA ALA A 40 27.36 3.11 -5.56
C ALA A 40 27.45 3.75 -4.15
N ASP A 41 28.64 4.27 -3.81
CA ASP A 41 28.93 5.04 -2.58
C ASP A 41 28.60 4.29 -1.27
N GLN A 42 28.90 2.98 -1.20
CA GLN A 42 28.48 2.11 -0.09
C GLN A 42 28.86 2.65 1.29
N GLU A 43 30.08 3.16 1.46
CA GLU A 43 30.53 3.73 2.74
C GLU A 43 29.71 4.97 3.15
N LYS A 44 29.48 5.90 2.21
CA LYS A 44 28.72 7.14 2.48
C LYS A 44 27.25 6.85 2.74
N ILE A 45 26.62 6.00 1.92
CA ILE A 45 25.20 5.67 2.07
C ILE A 45 24.98 4.88 3.37
N LYS A 46 25.89 3.97 3.73
CA LYS A 46 25.84 3.27 5.02
C LYS A 46 25.96 4.24 6.20
N ALA A 47 26.82 5.24 6.11
CA ALA A 47 26.94 6.26 7.15
C ALA A 47 25.67 7.12 7.31
N LEU A 48 24.98 7.46 6.21
CA LEU A 48 23.74 8.24 6.23
C LEU A 48 22.53 7.45 6.75
N PHE A 49 22.50 6.13 6.53
CA PHE A 49 21.36 5.26 6.85
C PHE A 49 21.72 4.14 7.83
N PRO A 50 22.20 4.45 9.04
CA PRO A 50 22.73 3.44 9.97
C PRO A 50 21.69 2.40 10.41
N ASN A 51 20.40 2.75 10.38
CA ASN A 51 19.32 1.89 10.85
C ASN A 51 18.64 1.08 9.73
N THR A 52 18.96 1.35 8.47
CA THR A 52 18.23 0.78 7.32
C THR A 52 19.10 0.27 6.18
N TYR A 53 20.38 0.66 6.12
CA TYR A 53 21.30 0.14 5.12
C TYR A 53 21.51 -1.37 5.30
N GLY A 54 21.51 -2.13 4.20
CA GLY A 54 21.78 -3.57 4.25
C GLY A 54 20.60 -4.45 4.66
N LYS A 55 19.38 -3.91 4.78
CA LYS A 55 18.19 -4.74 5.04
C LYS A 55 18.06 -5.82 3.98
N LYS A 56 17.64 -7.01 4.41
CA LYS A 56 17.51 -8.17 3.54
C LYS A 56 16.33 -8.02 2.58
N GLU A 57 16.46 -8.62 1.41
CA GLU A 57 15.33 -8.81 0.50
C GLU A 57 14.23 -9.65 1.17
N ILE A 58 12.98 -9.42 0.80
CA ILE A 58 11.83 -10.15 1.33
C ILE A 58 11.13 -10.89 0.19
N VAL A 59 10.94 -12.19 0.37
CA VAL A 59 10.16 -13.04 -0.52
C VAL A 59 8.98 -13.59 0.27
N PHE A 60 7.78 -13.53 -0.32
CA PHE A 60 6.61 -14.18 0.24
C PHE A 60 6.54 -15.63 -0.25
N GLU A 61 6.26 -16.54 0.67
CA GLU A 61 6.02 -17.94 0.36
C GLU A 61 4.78 -18.46 1.08
N LYS A 62 4.30 -19.63 0.69
CA LYS A 62 3.16 -20.26 1.34
C LYS A 62 3.58 -20.73 2.73
N GLY A 63 2.89 -20.25 3.77
CA GLY A 63 3.15 -20.66 5.15
C GLY A 63 2.36 -19.82 6.15
N ALA A 64 2.41 -20.19 7.43
CA ALA A 64 1.61 -19.49 8.44
C ALA A 64 2.13 -18.05 8.65
N ASN A 65 1.23 -17.07 8.61
CA ASN A 65 1.57 -15.70 8.95
C ASN A 65 1.84 -15.57 10.45
N THR A 66 3.04 -15.11 10.79
CA THR A 66 3.50 -14.93 12.17
C THR A 66 3.33 -13.51 12.69
N SER A 67 2.82 -12.60 11.86
CA SER A 67 2.59 -11.21 12.26
C SER A 67 1.44 -11.12 13.27
N PRO A 68 1.60 -10.36 14.37
CA PRO A 68 0.53 -10.19 15.33
C PRO A 68 -0.64 -9.44 14.70
N ALA A 69 -1.85 -9.92 14.94
CA ALA A 69 -3.07 -9.18 14.60
C ALA A 69 -3.10 -7.88 15.41
N LYS A 70 -3.18 -6.75 14.72
CA LYS A 70 -3.28 -5.43 15.37
C LYS A 70 -4.12 -4.49 14.54
N LYS A 71 -4.78 -3.55 15.21
CA LYS A 71 -5.37 -2.39 14.53
C LYS A 71 -4.25 -1.57 13.89
N GLN A 72 -4.44 -1.21 12.63
CA GLN A 72 -3.54 -0.43 11.82
C GLN A 72 -4.19 0.91 11.49
N VAL A 73 -3.40 1.97 11.68
CA VAL A 73 -3.70 3.31 11.18
C VAL A 73 -2.61 3.61 10.16
N VAL A 74 -3.01 3.77 8.89
CA VAL A 74 -2.08 3.92 7.77
C VAL A 74 -2.34 5.26 7.09
N GLY A 75 -1.27 5.97 6.75
CA GLY A 75 -1.30 7.15 5.89
C GLY A 75 -0.81 6.82 4.49
N VAL A 76 -1.46 7.36 3.47
CA VAL A 76 -1.06 7.26 2.06
C VAL A 76 -0.91 8.64 1.43
N ILE A 77 0.13 8.78 0.62
CA ILE A 77 0.50 10.00 -0.08
C ILE A 77 0.74 9.65 -1.55
N LEU A 78 0.07 10.35 -2.47
CA LEU A 78 0.45 10.36 -3.89
C LEU A 78 1.43 11.52 -4.11
N SER A 79 2.68 11.20 -4.44
CA SER A 79 3.76 12.18 -4.61
C SER A 79 4.19 12.28 -6.08
N GLY A 80 4.46 13.51 -6.55
CA GLY A 80 4.93 13.78 -7.90
C GLY A 80 3.81 13.88 -8.94
N GLY A 81 4.16 13.67 -10.21
CA GLY A 81 3.22 13.74 -11.32
C GLY A 81 2.23 12.57 -11.34
N GLN A 82 1.07 12.80 -11.95
CA GLN A 82 0.02 11.78 -12.07
C GLN A 82 0.44 10.60 -12.96
N ALA A 83 0.10 9.39 -12.53
CA ALA A 83 0.25 8.17 -13.33
C ALA A 83 -1.05 7.35 -13.27
N PRO A 84 -1.54 6.78 -14.40
CA PRO A 84 -2.70 5.90 -14.41
C PRO A 84 -2.51 4.71 -13.46
N GLY A 85 -3.53 4.42 -12.64
CA GLY A 85 -3.53 3.30 -11.69
C GLY A 85 -3.25 3.68 -10.23
N GLY A 86 -2.88 4.94 -9.93
CA GLY A 86 -2.68 5.41 -8.56
C GLY A 86 -3.89 5.16 -7.64
N HIS A 87 -5.11 5.36 -8.16
CA HIS A 87 -6.32 5.05 -7.39
C HIS A 87 -6.49 3.54 -7.10
N ASN A 88 -6.11 2.66 -8.03
CA ASN A 88 -6.18 1.21 -7.78
C ASN A 88 -5.18 0.77 -6.69
N VAL A 89 -4.04 1.45 -6.53
CA VAL A 89 -3.12 1.22 -5.39
C VAL A 89 -3.81 1.55 -4.07
N ILE A 90 -4.48 2.71 -4.00
CA ILE A 90 -5.22 3.14 -2.79
C ILE A 90 -6.37 2.17 -2.50
N CYS A 91 -7.14 1.77 -3.51
CA CYS A 91 -8.24 0.81 -3.36
C CYS A 91 -7.73 -0.55 -2.84
N GLY A 92 -6.63 -1.08 -3.41
CA GLY A 92 -6.06 -2.34 -2.95
C GLY A 92 -5.51 -2.28 -1.53
N LEU A 93 -4.89 -1.15 -1.14
CA LEU A 93 -4.45 -0.92 0.24
C LEU A 93 -5.63 -0.86 1.20
N TYR A 94 -6.69 -0.13 0.84
CA TYR A 94 -7.92 -0.05 1.63
C TYR A 94 -8.57 -1.42 1.81
N ASP A 95 -8.74 -2.19 0.73
CA ASP A 95 -9.33 -3.53 0.75
C ASP A 95 -8.53 -4.47 1.64
N ALA A 96 -7.19 -4.47 1.53
CA ALA A 96 -6.33 -5.30 2.36
C ALA A 96 -6.40 -4.91 3.85
N LEU A 97 -6.45 -3.62 4.17
CA LEU A 97 -6.61 -3.15 5.55
C LEU A 97 -7.96 -3.57 6.13
N LYS A 98 -9.06 -3.41 5.39
CA LYS A 98 -10.39 -3.81 5.86
C LYS A 98 -10.54 -5.33 5.97
N ALA A 99 -9.88 -6.10 5.10
CA ALA A 99 -9.86 -7.56 5.16
C ALA A 99 -9.11 -8.10 6.38
N THR A 100 -8.06 -7.42 6.86
CA THR A 100 -7.29 -7.86 8.04
C THR A 100 -7.95 -7.44 9.36
N ASN A 101 -8.50 -6.23 9.42
CA ASN A 101 -9.29 -5.76 10.55
C ASN A 101 -10.21 -4.60 10.13
N LYS A 102 -11.53 -4.73 10.33
CA LYS A 102 -12.52 -3.71 9.94
C LYS A 102 -12.30 -2.35 10.60
N ASP A 103 -11.68 -2.34 11.79
CA ASP A 103 -11.36 -1.12 12.55
C ASP A 103 -10.13 -0.39 12.00
N ASN A 104 -9.42 -0.96 11.01
CA ASN A 104 -8.29 -0.29 10.38
C ASN A 104 -8.74 0.99 9.67
N VAL A 105 -7.86 1.99 9.67
CA VAL A 105 -8.15 3.33 9.12
C VAL A 105 -7.08 3.69 8.10
N LEU A 106 -7.51 4.25 6.96
CA LEU A 106 -6.63 4.76 5.92
C LEU A 106 -6.83 6.27 5.76
N TYR A 107 -5.76 7.02 5.99
CA TYR A 107 -5.69 8.48 5.85
C TYR A 107 -5.07 8.80 4.48
N GLY A 108 -5.76 9.59 3.66
CA GLY A 108 -5.22 10.13 2.41
C GLY A 108 -4.82 11.59 2.59
N PHE A 109 -3.51 11.88 2.58
CA PHE A 109 -3.02 13.26 2.68
C PHE A 109 -3.16 13.99 1.33
N LYS A 110 -3.60 15.25 1.38
CA LYS A 110 -3.87 16.05 0.19
C LYS A 110 -2.61 16.75 -0.31
N GLY A 111 -2.53 17.00 -1.62
CA GLY A 111 -1.43 17.81 -2.19
C GLY A 111 -0.04 17.16 -2.09
N GLY A 112 0.06 15.84 -1.89
CA GLY A 112 1.34 15.14 -1.75
C GLY A 112 1.93 15.30 -0.35
N PRO A 113 3.27 15.36 -0.20
CA PRO A 113 3.92 15.45 1.12
C PRO A 113 3.50 16.67 1.94
N SER A 114 3.05 17.76 1.30
CA SER A 114 2.59 18.96 2.01
C SER A 114 1.40 18.67 2.92
N GLY A 115 0.44 17.84 2.51
CA GLY A 115 -0.70 17.50 3.35
C GLY A 115 -0.31 16.77 4.63
N LEU A 116 0.77 16.00 4.62
CA LEU A 116 1.31 15.40 5.86
C LEU A 116 1.88 16.47 6.81
N ILE A 117 2.55 17.48 6.25
CA ILE A 117 3.16 18.57 7.04
C ILE A 117 2.07 19.49 7.61
N GLU A 118 1.02 19.73 6.84
CA GLU A 118 -0.07 20.68 7.15
C GLU A 118 -1.25 20.04 7.90
N ASP A 119 -1.17 18.73 8.20
CA ASP A 119 -2.27 17.94 8.77
C ASP A 119 -3.55 17.99 7.92
N ASP A 120 -3.41 18.12 6.60
CA ASP A 120 -4.51 18.15 5.63
C ASP A 120 -4.70 16.78 4.98
N TYR A 121 -5.74 16.09 5.44
CA TYR A 121 -6.10 14.75 4.97
C TYR A 121 -7.60 14.55 4.89
N ILE A 122 -7.97 13.40 4.32
CA ILE A 122 -9.29 12.79 4.46
C ILE A 122 -9.14 11.36 4.97
N ILE A 123 -10.10 10.92 5.77
CA ILE A 123 -10.21 9.51 6.17
C ILE A 123 -11.07 8.82 5.11
N PHE A 124 -10.56 7.75 4.53
CA PHE A 124 -11.29 7.00 3.52
C PHE A 124 -12.33 6.07 4.13
N ASP A 125 -13.50 6.03 3.51
CA ASP A 125 -14.58 5.09 3.76
C ASP A 125 -15.00 4.38 2.44
N ASP A 126 -15.96 3.46 2.55
CA ASP A 126 -16.43 2.69 1.40
C ASP A 126 -17.05 3.59 0.33
N GLU A 127 -17.81 4.62 0.73
CA GLU A 127 -18.47 5.54 -0.20
C GLU A 127 -17.46 6.34 -1.01
N TYR A 128 -16.42 6.86 -0.37
CA TYR A 128 -15.36 7.60 -1.03
C TYR A 128 -14.54 6.71 -1.95
N ILE A 129 -14.07 5.56 -1.46
CA ILE A 129 -13.20 4.66 -2.23
C ILE A 129 -13.91 4.12 -3.49
N ASN A 130 -15.20 3.78 -3.38
CA ASN A 130 -15.97 3.23 -4.50
C ASN A 130 -16.16 4.23 -5.66
N GLN A 131 -15.97 5.52 -5.44
CA GLN A 131 -15.99 6.54 -6.51
C GLN A 131 -14.74 6.50 -7.40
N TYR A 132 -13.70 5.73 -7.04
CA TYR A 132 -12.39 5.75 -7.71
C TYR A 132 -11.87 4.36 -8.15
N ARG A 133 -12.69 3.31 -8.09
CA ARG A 133 -12.30 1.93 -8.42
C ARG A 133 -12.04 1.68 -9.91
#